data_AF-A0A7G8IQ69-F1
#
_entry.id   AF-A0A7G8IQ69-F1
#
_cell.length_a   1.000
_cell.length_b   1.000
_cell.length_c   1.000
_cell.angle_alpha   90.00
_cell.angle_beta   90.00
_cell.angle_gamma   90.00
#
_symmetry.space_group_name_H-M   'P 1'
#
loop_
_entity.id
_entity.type
_entity.pdbx_description
1 polymer ?
#
loop_
_entity_poly.entity_id
_entity_poly.type
_entity_poly.pdbx_seq_one_letter_code
_entity_poly.pdbx_strand_id
1 'polypeptide(L)'
;MLTGSDLLAKVKELGDVSKTDLATACGYVTDKKDGGQRVNFTAFYEALLSAKGVELGGGSAGIGKGGRKLSYTAKVQGNGNLLVGKAYTAMLDLNPGDEFEIKLGRKAIRLIPVGGSDEEGEE
;
A
#
# COMPACT_ATOMS: atom_id res chain seq x y z
N MET A 1 1.16 -17.46 14.20
CA MET A 1 -0.11 -16.79 14.51
C MET A 1 -1.26 -17.58 13.89
N LEU A 2 -2.39 -17.71 14.59
CA LEU A 2 -3.59 -18.42 14.15
C LEU A 2 -4.48 -17.51 13.28
N THR A 3 -5.13 -18.06 12.26
CA THR A 3 -6.05 -17.32 11.36
C THR A 3 -7.31 -18.13 11.10
N GLY A 4 -8.34 -17.51 10.49
CA GLY A 4 -9.54 -18.22 10.03
C GLY A 4 -10.30 -18.97 11.14
N SER A 5 -10.75 -20.19 10.83
CA SER A 5 -11.50 -21.06 11.75
C SER A 5 -10.72 -21.36 13.03
N ASP A 6 -9.41 -21.53 12.93
CA ASP A 6 -8.55 -21.94 14.03
C ASP A 6 -8.40 -20.81 15.05
N LEU A 7 -8.33 -19.57 14.57
CA LEU A 7 -8.38 -18.37 15.40
C LEU A 7 -9.71 -18.28 16.16
N LEU A 8 -10.84 -18.50 15.48
CA LEU A 8 -12.17 -18.45 16.11
C LEU A 8 -12.37 -19.57 17.14
N ALA A 9 -11.88 -20.77 16.86
CA ALA A 9 -11.92 -21.90 17.77
C ALA A 9 -11.10 -21.59 19.04
N LYS A 10 -9.88 -21.08 18.88
CA LYS A 10 -9.01 -20.76 20.01
C LYS A 10 -9.54 -19.62 20.87
N VAL A 11 -10.10 -18.57 20.26
CA VAL A 11 -10.72 -17.46 21.02
C VAL A 11 -11.97 -17.93 21.76
N LYS A 12 -12.77 -18.85 21.20
CA LYS A 12 -13.89 -19.47 21.92
C LYS A 12 -13.44 -20.34 23.10
N GLU A 13 -12.35 -21.09 22.92
CA GLU A 13 -11.79 -21.97 23.96
C GLU A 13 -11.23 -21.16 25.13
N LEU A 14 -10.50 -20.08 24.85
CA LEU A 14 -9.87 -19.23 25.87
C LEU A 14 -10.88 -18.33 26.61
N GLY A 15 -12.07 -18.11 26.06
CA GLY A 15 -13.16 -17.43 26.75
C GLY A 15 -12.82 -16.00 27.18
N ASP A 16 -13.02 -15.72 28.48
CA ASP A 16 -13.01 -14.38 29.08
C ASP A 16 -11.64 -13.98 29.67
N VAL A 17 -10.54 -14.41 29.04
CA VAL A 17 -9.20 -13.92 29.41
C VAL A 17 -8.93 -12.55 28.79
N SER A 18 -7.87 -11.88 29.25
CA SER A 18 -7.55 -10.55 28.76
C SER A 18 -7.27 -10.56 27.25
N LYS A 19 -7.59 -9.45 26.57
CA LYS A 19 -7.31 -9.28 25.14
C LYS A 19 -5.83 -9.51 24.80
N THR A 20 -4.95 -9.15 25.73
CA THR A 20 -3.50 -9.34 25.63
C THR A 20 -3.15 -10.83 25.63
N ASP A 21 -3.76 -11.62 26.52
CA ASP A 21 -3.52 -13.06 26.62
C ASP A 21 -4.10 -13.80 25.43
N LEU A 22 -5.29 -13.40 24.96
CA LEU A 22 -5.89 -13.93 23.73
C LEU A 22 -4.97 -13.72 22.52
N ALA A 23 -4.51 -12.50 22.30
CA ALA A 23 -3.63 -12.18 21.18
C ALA A 23 -2.29 -12.93 21.28
N THR A 24 -1.73 -13.03 22.50
CA THR A 24 -0.49 -13.77 22.76
C THR A 24 -0.64 -15.27 22.50
N ALA A 25 -1.71 -15.89 23.02
CA ALA A 25 -2.01 -17.31 22.83
C ALA A 25 -2.32 -17.65 21.37
N CYS A 26 -2.87 -16.70 20.61
CA CYS A 26 -3.09 -16.83 19.17
C CYS A 26 -1.82 -16.53 18.34
N GLY A 27 -0.69 -16.22 18.98
CA GLY A 27 0.61 -16.00 18.34
C GLY A 27 0.79 -14.63 17.69
N TYR A 28 0.03 -13.62 18.10
CA TYR A 28 0.16 -12.22 17.66
C TYR A 28 1.13 -11.44 18.55
N VAL A 29 2.34 -11.97 18.70
CA VAL A 29 3.43 -11.35 19.45
C VAL A 29 4.69 -11.29 18.62
N THR A 30 5.52 -10.31 18.92
CA THR A 30 6.86 -10.17 18.37
C THR A 30 7.84 -10.08 19.54
N ASP A 31 8.82 -10.99 19.56
CA ASP A 31 9.89 -10.96 20.53
C ASP A 31 10.85 -9.80 20.22
N LYS A 32 11.13 -8.99 21.23
CA LYS A 32 12.17 -7.95 21.15
C LYS A 32 13.52 -8.55 21.48
N LYS A 33 14.58 -7.93 20.96
CA LYS A 33 15.98 -8.32 21.28
C LYS A 33 16.29 -8.29 22.78
N ASP A 34 15.57 -7.46 23.55
CA ASP A 34 15.74 -7.33 25.01
C ASP A 34 14.92 -8.36 25.81
N GLY A 35 14.34 -9.39 25.16
CA GLY A 35 13.57 -10.46 25.81
C GLY A 35 12.12 -10.12 26.17
N GLY A 36 11.68 -8.87 25.95
CA GLY A 36 10.28 -8.47 26.12
C GLY A 36 9.41 -8.84 24.91
N GLN A 37 8.14 -9.14 25.14
CA GLN A 37 7.18 -9.42 24.06
C GLN A 37 6.33 -8.18 23.73
N ARG A 38 6.13 -7.90 22.43
CA ARG A 38 5.19 -6.89 21.95
C ARG A 38 3.99 -7.57 21.30
N VAL A 39 2.81 -7.35 21.84
CA VAL A 39 1.56 -7.83 21.25
C VAL A 39 1.18 -6.97 20.03
N ASN A 40 0.78 -7.61 18.94
CA ASN A 40 0.30 -6.99 17.72
C ASN A 40 -1.24 -7.07 17.63
N PHE A 41 -1.91 -6.15 18.33
CA PHE A 41 -3.37 -6.10 18.37
C PHE A 41 -4.00 -5.79 17.01
N THR A 42 -3.37 -4.98 16.18
CA THR A 42 -3.90 -4.64 14.85
C THR A 42 -4.04 -5.90 14.00
N ALA A 43 -2.97 -6.69 13.89
CA ALA A 43 -3.01 -7.95 13.14
C ALA A 43 -4.00 -8.97 13.75
N PHE A 44 -4.10 -9.03 15.09
CA PHE A 44 -5.05 -9.91 15.77
C PHE A 44 -6.52 -9.56 15.45
N TYR A 45 -6.89 -8.27 15.53
CA TYR A 45 -8.25 -7.84 15.24
C TYR A 45 -8.60 -7.94 13.76
N GLU A 46 -7.66 -7.62 12.86
CA GLU A 46 -7.83 -7.81 11.42
C GLU A 46 -8.11 -9.28 11.09
N ALA A 47 -7.35 -10.20 11.67
CA ALA A 47 -7.55 -11.63 11.47
C ALA A 47 -8.87 -12.12 12.07
N LEU A 48 -9.29 -11.60 13.24
CA LEU A 48 -10.59 -11.93 13.83
C LEU A 48 -11.76 -11.44 12.98
N LEU A 49 -11.66 -10.23 12.44
CA LEU A 49 -12.68 -9.65 11.58
C LEU A 49 -12.76 -10.41 10.26
N SER A 50 -11.61 -10.68 9.65
CA SER A 50 -11.51 -11.51 8.43
C SER A 50 -12.09 -12.91 8.65
N ALA A 51 -11.79 -13.57 9.76
CA ALA A 51 -12.34 -14.88 10.10
C ALA A 51 -13.87 -14.87 10.29
N LYS A 52 -14.44 -13.72 10.68
CA LYS A 52 -15.89 -13.52 10.78
C LYS A 52 -16.54 -13.06 9.46
N GLY A 53 -15.78 -13.03 8.36
CA GLY A 53 -16.27 -12.57 7.06
C GLY A 53 -16.37 -11.05 6.94
N VAL A 54 -15.76 -10.30 7.86
CA VAL A 54 -15.64 -8.83 7.78
C VAL A 54 -14.30 -8.49 7.15
N GLU A 55 -14.30 -8.23 5.85
CA GLU A 55 -13.12 -7.75 5.16
C GLU A 55 -12.86 -6.28 5.51
N LEU A 56 -11.92 -6.04 6.44
CA LEU A 56 -11.33 -4.72 6.61
C LEU A 56 -10.39 -4.44 5.42
N GLY A 57 -10.98 -4.06 4.28
CA GLY A 57 -10.26 -3.49 3.14
C GLY A 57 -8.96 -4.20 2.75
N GLY A 58 -9.09 -5.35 2.10
CA GLY A 58 -8.11 -5.85 1.12
C GLY A 58 -6.71 -6.20 1.64
N GLY A 59 -6.54 -7.47 1.99
CA GLY A 59 -5.36 -8.28 1.67
C GLY A 59 -3.97 -7.65 1.76
N SER A 60 -3.24 -7.99 2.81
CA SER A 60 -1.78 -7.97 2.80
C SER A 60 -1.25 -9.10 1.89
N ALA A 61 -1.10 -8.83 0.59
CA ALA A 61 -0.06 -9.42 -0.29
C ALA A 61 -0.25 -8.94 -1.73
N GLY A 62 0.54 -7.95 -2.15
CA GLY A 62 0.64 -7.52 -3.56
C GLY A 62 -0.31 -6.39 -3.93
N ILE A 63 0.28 -5.26 -4.37
CA ILE A 63 -0.39 -4.04 -4.84
C ILE A 63 -0.93 -3.18 -3.67
N GLY A 64 -0.26 -2.05 -3.45
CA GLY A 64 -0.35 -1.27 -2.22
C GLY A 64 -1.76 -0.87 -1.79
N LYS A 65 -1.97 -0.93 -0.46
CA LYS A 65 -2.97 -0.21 0.34
C LYS A 65 -3.80 0.77 -0.48
N GLY A 66 -5.12 0.57 -0.51
CA GLY A 66 -6.12 1.50 -1.04
C GLY A 66 -5.71 2.96 -0.81
N GLY A 67 -5.01 3.50 -1.81
CA GLY A 67 -4.41 4.82 -1.77
C GLY A 67 -5.45 5.85 -2.16
N ARG A 68 -5.10 7.13 -1.99
CA ARG A 68 -5.85 8.21 -2.63
C ARG A 68 -5.93 7.90 -4.13
N LYS A 69 -7.13 7.95 -4.70
CA LYS A 69 -7.32 7.89 -6.15
C LYS A 69 -6.43 8.96 -6.80
N LEU A 70 -5.85 8.63 -7.95
CA LEU A 70 -5.06 9.59 -8.72
C LEU A 70 -5.98 10.75 -9.13
N SER A 71 -5.55 11.97 -8.78
CA SER A 71 -6.29 13.19 -9.11
C SER A 71 -6.09 13.65 -10.55
N TYR A 72 -5.18 13.00 -11.30
CA TYR A 72 -4.71 13.39 -12.63
C TYR A 72 -4.36 14.88 -12.74
N THR A 73 -3.98 15.50 -11.62
CA THR A 73 -3.61 16.91 -11.52
C THR A 73 -2.32 17.02 -10.72
N ALA A 74 -1.32 17.69 -11.29
CA ALA A 74 -0.09 18.08 -10.59
C ALA A 74 -0.12 19.59 -10.31
N LYS A 75 0.35 19.99 -9.13
CA LYS A 75 0.50 21.41 -8.77
C LYS A 75 1.98 21.80 -8.83
N VAL A 76 2.25 22.98 -9.36
CA VAL A 76 3.58 23.58 -9.31
C VAL A 76 3.94 23.80 -7.84
N GLN A 77 5.10 23.29 -7.44
CA GLN A 77 5.61 23.41 -6.08
C GLN A 77 6.14 24.83 -5.84
N GLY A 78 6.33 25.23 -4.58
CA GLY A 78 6.80 26.58 -4.24
C GLY A 78 8.18 26.94 -4.80
N ASN A 79 8.97 25.95 -5.23
CA ASN A 79 10.25 26.12 -5.91
C ASN A 79 10.13 26.23 -7.44
N GLY A 80 8.91 26.23 -7.99
CA GLY A 80 8.66 26.30 -9.43
C GLY A 80 8.68 24.96 -10.18
N ASN A 81 8.97 23.85 -9.51
CA ASN A 81 9.02 22.53 -10.16
C ASN A 81 7.62 21.90 -10.27
N LEU A 82 7.40 21.18 -11.38
CA LEU A 82 6.26 20.28 -11.57
C LEU A 82 6.73 18.83 -11.44
N LEU A 83 6.12 18.07 -10.54
CA LEU A 83 6.52 16.70 -10.25
C LEU A 83 5.44 15.70 -10.69
N VAL A 84 5.84 14.68 -11.44
CA VAL A 84 5.00 13.53 -11.80
C VAL A 84 5.18 12.45 -10.73
N GLY A 85 4.08 12.06 -10.09
CA GLY A 85 4.12 11.06 -9.02
C GLY A 85 4.42 9.65 -9.53
N LYS A 86 5.06 8.81 -8.69
CA LYS A 86 5.45 7.43 -9.00
C LYS A 86 4.33 6.56 -9.59
N ALA A 87 3.09 6.78 -9.17
CA ALA A 87 1.96 6.02 -9.68
C ALA A 87 1.70 6.28 -11.17
N TYR A 88 1.92 7.50 -11.67
CA TYR A 88 1.78 7.82 -13.08
C TYR A 88 2.96 7.27 -13.90
N THR A 89 4.20 7.37 -13.39
CA THR A 89 5.37 6.80 -14.07
C THR A 89 5.31 5.28 -14.15
N ALA A 90 4.74 4.61 -13.14
CA ALA A 90 4.51 3.17 -13.16
C ALA A 90 3.43 2.74 -14.17
N MET A 91 2.42 3.58 -14.45
CA MET A 91 1.44 3.30 -15.52
C MET A 91 2.04 3.38 -16.92
N LEU A 92 3.18 4.06 -17.04
CA LEU A 92 3.95 4.19 -18.28
C LEU A 92 5.17 3.25 -18.29
N ASP A 93 5.28 2.34 -17.32
CA ASP A 93 6.38 1.38 -17.15
C ASP A 93 7.79 2.01 -17.17
N LEU A 94 7.91 3.24 -16.67
CA LEU A 94 9.17 3.97 -16.67
C LEU A 94 10.13 3.48 -15.60
N ASN A 95 11.40 3.40 -15.98
CA ASN A 95 12.50 2.96 -15.15
C ASN A 95 13.43 4.12 -14.77
N PRO A 96 14.16 4.00 -13.64
CA PRO A 96 15.22 4.95 -13.31
C PRO A 96 16.27 4.98 -14.41
N GLY A 97 16.52 6.17 -14.97
CA GLY A 97 17.44 6.37 -16.09
C GLY A 97 16.76 6.64 -17.42
N ASP A 98 15.44 6.47 -17.52
CA ASP A 98 14.70 6.85 -18.73
C ASP A 98 14.77 8.37 -18.94
N GLU A 99 15.05 8.78 -20.17
CA GLU A 99 15.22 10.18 -20.56
C GLU A 99 14.11 10.63 -21.51
N PHE A 100 13.74 11.90 -21.38
CA PHE A 100 12.71 12.53 -22.20
C PHE A 100 13.20 13.87 -22.75
N GLU A 101 12.94 14.13 -24.03
CA GLU A 101 13.04 15.45 -24.61
C GLU A 101 11.83 16.31 -24.19
N ILE A 102 12.09 17.55 -23.79
CA ILE A 102 11.06 18.51 -23.38
C ILE A 102 10.73 19.43 -24.56
N LYS A 103 9.52 19.30 -25.11
CA LYS A 103 8.98 20.26 -26.09
C LYS A 103 7.97 21.19 -25.43
N LEU A 104 8.17 22.50 -25.64
CA LEU A 104 7.28 23.55 -25.13
C LEU A 104 6.24 23.94 -26.18
N GLY A 105 4.97 23.75 -25.86
CA GLY A 105 3.83 24.30 -26.61
C GLY A 105 3.34 25.62 -26.00
N ARG A 106 2.33 26.24 -26.64
CA ARG A 106 1.79 27.55 -26.21
C ARG A 106 1.30 27.58 -24.74
N LYS A 107 0.82 26.45 -24.21
CA LYS A 107 0.38 26.27 -22.80
C LYS A 107 0.56 24.83 -22.30
N ALA A 108 1.49 24.08 -22.89
CA ALA A 108 1.69 22.67 -22.57
C ALA A 108 3.18 22.32 -22.59
N ILE A 109 3.56 21.36 -21.76
CA ILE A 109 4.87 20.71 -21.80
C ILE A 109 4.62 19.29 -22.30
N ARG A 110 5.23 18.93 -23.43
CA ARG A 110 5.20 17.56 -23.95
C ARG A 110 6.55 16.92 -23.64
N LEU A 111 6.50 15.73 -23.04
CA LEU A 111 7.67 14.89 -22.78
C LEU A 111 7.70 13.78 -23.82
N ILE A 112 8.81 13.63 -24.52
CA ILE A 112 8.97 12.64 -25.60
C ILE A 112 10.12 11.72 -25.23
N PRO A 113 9.92 10.39 -25.13
CA PRO A 113 11.00 9.46 -24.83
C PRO A 113 12.17 9.63 -25.82
N VAL A 114 13.39 9.74 -25.31
CA VAL A 114 14.57 9.82 -26.19
C VAL A 114 14.69 8.50 -26.98
N GLY A 115 14.61 8.59 -28.31
CA GLY A 115 14.63 7.43 -29.20
C GLY A 115 13.26 6.81 -29.52
N GLY A 116 12.17 7.36 -28.98
CA GLY A 116 10.80 7.03 -29.38
C GLY A 116 10.33 7.87 -30.58
N SER A 117 9.48 7.29 -31.43
CA SER A 117 8.76 8.04 -32.47
C SER A 117 7.53 8.74 -31.87
N ASP A 118 7.35 10.01 -32.26
CA ASP A 118 6.27 10.94 -31.84
C ASP A 118 4.91 10.54 -32.50
N GLU A 119 4.54 9.25 -32.52
CA GLU A 119 3.44 8.74 -33.38
C GLU A 119 2.06 8.65 -32.72
N GLU A 120 1.89 9.03 -31.45
CA GLU A 120 0.57 8.99 -30.81
C GLU A 120 0.21 10.34 -30.16
N GLY A 121 -0.60 11.13 -30.87
CA GLY A 121 -1.17 12.35 -30.29
C GLY A 121 -1.86 13.30 -31.26
N GLU A 122 -2.59 12.77 -32.25
CA GLU A 122 -3.70 13.47 -32.91
C GLU A 122 -5.02 12.80 -32.50
N GLU A 123 -5.63 13.28 -31.42
CA GLU A 123 -7.08 13.34 -31.21
C GLU A 123 -7.43 14.60 -30.41
#